data_AF-A0A1H2BES7-F1
#
_entry.id   AF-A0A1H2BES7-F1
#
_cell.length_a   1.000
_cell.length_b   1.000
_cell.length_c   1.000
_cell.angle_alpha   90.00
_cell.angle_beta   90.00
_cell.angle_gamma   90.00
#
_symmetry.space_group_name_H-M   'P 1'
#
loop_
_entity.id
_entity.type
_entity.pdbx_description
1 polymer ?
#
loop_
_entity_poly.entity_id
_entity_poly.type
_entity_poly.pdbx_seq_one_letter_code
_entity_poly.pdbx_strand_id
1 'polypeptide(L)'
;MICIGVCKYNFSYRLGAEGASYQKKEITLTHLIEVSFELFVEHGLEIVSLGMIAKKAGLTKSSIYYHFATKEELISATFDHIFREHQFSTYFQIHLATKDNFGDFLFQGGLNMLPKQDSNHRASLRVLNEFMTLAERDEQYKARIMNIQRDFINGFRRLVSLGVEWGIVPAVPRHAY
;
A
#
# COMPACT_ATOMS: atom_id res chain seq x y z
N MET A 1 -1.30 -5.04 13.30
CA MET A 1 -1.96 -3.72 13.29
C MET A 1 -1.93 -3.03 11.92
N ILE A 2 -0.84 -3.15 11.13
CA ILE A 2 -0.76 -2.56 9.78
C ILE A 2 -1.59 -3.33 8.74
N CYS A 3 -1.81 -4.63 8.93
CA CYS A 3 -2.55 -5.46 7.96
C CYS A 3 -4.01 -5.02 7.72
N ILE A 4 -4.60 -4.23 8.63
CA ILE A 4 -5.97 -3.72 8.49
C ILE A 4 -6.00 -2.48 7.58
N GLY A 5 -4.94 -1.64 7.62
CA GLY A 5 -4.83 -0.42 6.80
C GLY A 5 -4.48 -0.65 5.34
N VAL A 6 -3.91 -1.81 5.00
CA VAL A 6 -3.52 -2.15 3.61
C VAL A 6 -4.71 -2.28 2.65
N CYS A 7 -5.91 -2.33 3.21
CA CYS A 7 -7.11 -2.73 2.50
C CYS A 7 -7.96 -1.60 1.93
N LYS A 8 -7.43 -0.38 1.86
CA LYS A 8 -8.11 0.75 1.22
C LYS A 8 -8.02 0.74 -0.31
N TYR A 9 -7.62 -0.39 -0.90
CA TYR A 9 -7.20 -0.50 -2.30
C TYR A 9 -8.35 -0.20 -3.28
N ASN A 10 -8.46 1.07 -3.68
CA ASN A 10 -9.35 1.55 -4.71
C ASN A 10 -8.70 1.33 -6.08
N PHE A 11 -8.94 0.17 -6.67
CA PHE A 11 -8.77 0.03 -8.11
C PHE A 11 -10.01 0.60 -8.80
N SER A 12 -10.03 1.91 -9.03
CA SER A 12 -11.04 2.51 -9.89
C SER A 12 -10.67 2.20 -11.34
N TYR A 13 -11.28 1.16 -11.93
CA TYR A 13 -11.27 0.95 -13.38
C TYR A 13 -11.85 2.18 -14.06
N ARG A 14 -10.98 3.09 -14.52
CA ARG A 14 -11.34 4.18 -15.42
C ARG A 14 -10.78 3.88 -16.80
N LEU A 15 -11.55 3.11 -17.56
CA LEU A 15 -11.57 3.28 -19.02
C LEU A 15 -12.27 4.63 -19.29
N GLY A 16 -11.48 5.65 -19.60
CA GLY A 16 -11.94 6.95 -20.05
C GLY A 16 -10.89 7.52 -20.99
N ALA A 17 -11.18 7.49 -22.28
CA ALA A 17 -10.31 7.99 -23.34
C ALA A 17 -10.11 9.51 -23.22
N GLU A 18 -8.86 9.96 -23.41
CA GLU A 18 -8.39 11.18 -24.11
C GLU A 18 -7.14 11.80 -23.45
N GLY A 19 -6.03 11.89 -24.20
CA GLY A 19 -4.79 12.56 -23.74
C GLY A 19 -3.47 12.03 -24.34
N ALA A 20 -3.45 11.70 -25.63
CA ALA A 20 -2.33 11.02 -26.28
C ALA A 20 -1.12 11.94 -26.55
N SER A 21 -0.08 11.85 -25.71
CA SER A 21 1.32 11.67 -26.18
C SER A 21 2.35 11.67 -25.05
N TYR A 22 2.03 12.24 -23.88
CA TYR A 22 2.88 12.16 -22.68
C TYR A 22 2.41 11.08 -21.67
N GLN A 23 1.15 10.64 -21.77
CA GLN A 23 0.52 9.66 -20.88
C GLN A 23 0.80 8.18 -21.23
N LYS A 24 1.31 7.88 -22.43
CA LYS A 24 1.35 6.50 -22.96
C LYS A 24 2.35 5.58 -22.24
N LYS A 25 3.37 6.13 -21.57
CA LYS A 25 4.40 5.36 -20.84
C LYS A 25 3.94 4.95 -19.44
N GLU A 26 3.23 5.85 -18.76
CA GLU A 26 2.72 5.65 -17.39
C GLU A 26 1.46 4.78 -17.38
N ILE A 27 0.63 4.88 -18.43
CA ILE A 27 -0.55 4.03 -18.63
C ILE A 27 -0.17 2.55 -18.79
N THR A 28 0.95 2.19 -19.45
CA THR A 28 1.34 0.78 -19.60
C THR A 28 1.90 0.18 -18.30
N LEU A 29 2.70 0.94 -17.54
CA LEU A 29 3.29 0.44 -16.30
C LEU A 29 2.22 0.21 -15.22
N THR A 30 1.34 1.19 -15.02
CA THR A 30 0.24 1.06 -14.07
C THR A 30 -0.67 -0.10 -14.47
N HIS A 31 -1.07 -0.19 -15.75
CA HIS A 31 -1.88 -1.30 -16.24
C HIS A 31 -1.23 -2.67 -16.05
N LEU A 32 0.10 -2.78 -16.23
CA LEU A 32 0.82 -4.03 -15.97
C LEU A 32 0.80 -4.40 -14.48
N ILE A 33 1.03 -3.46 -13.58
CA ILE A 33 0.96 -3.67 -12.12
C ILE A 33 -0.45 -4.12 -11.72
N GLU A 34 -1.45 -3.46 -12.28
CA GLU A 34 -2.85 -3.74 -12.09
C GLU A 34 -3.24 -5.17 -12.50
N VAL A 35 -2.90 -5.58 -13.72
CA VAL A 35 -3.12 -6.95 -14.22
C VAL A 35 -2.35 -7.98 -13.39
N SER A 36 -1.15 -7.61 -12.93
CA SER A 36 -0.32 -8.46 -12.08
C SER A 36 -0.97 -8.69 -10.73
N PHE A 37 -1.51 -7.63 -10.12
CA PHE A 37 -2.27 -7.73 -8.88
C PHE A 37 -3.43 -8.71 -9.01
N GLU A 38 -4.26 -8.59 -10.06
CA GLU A 38 -5.36 -9.53 -10.29
C GLU A 38 -4.88 -10.98 -10.41
N LEU A 39 -3.81 -11.21 -11.18
CA LEU A 39 -3.25 -12.55 -11.32
C LEU A 39 -2.67 -13.08 -10.01
N PHE A 40 -2.07 -12.23 -9.18
CA PHE A 40 -1.59 -12.62 -7.85
C PHE A 40 -2.75 -12.93 -6.90
N VAL A 41 -3.86 -12.19 -6.97
CA VAL A 41 -5.10 -12.51 -6.24
C VAL A 41 -5.61 -13.88 -6.65
N GLU A 42 -5.61 -14.21 -7.95
CA GLU A 42 -6.18 -15.46 -8.46
C GLU A 42 -5.26 -16.66 -8.17
N HIS A 43 -3.96 -16.52 -8.45
CA HIS A 43 -3.00 -17.63 -8.58
C HIS A 43 -1.82 -17.57 -7.59
N GLY A 44 -1.65 -16.49 -6.82
CA GLY A 44 -0.50 -16.30 -5.92
C GLY A 44 0.76 -15.83 -6.64
N LEU A 45 1.77 -15.38 -5.87
CA LEU A 45 3.00 -14.81 -6.44
C LEU A 45 3.83 -15.87 -7.17
N GLU A 46 3.83 -17.12 -6.72
CA GLU A 46 4.73 -18.17 -7.24
C GLU A 46 4.33 -18.64 -8.64
N ILE A 47 3.03 -18.78 -8.94
CA ILE A 47 2.52 -19.34 -10.20
C ILE A 47 2.61 -18.32 -11.35
N VAL A 48 2.35 -17.05 -11.06
CA VAL A 48 2.23 -16.02 -12.09
C VAL A 48 3.57 -15.76 -12.79
N SER A 49 3.57 -15.66 -14.11
CA SER A 49 4.76 -15.36 -14.92
C SER A 49 4.58 -14.06 -15.73
N LEU A 50 5.69 -13.45 -16.18
CA LEU A 50 5.65 -12.32 -17.10
C LEU A 50 4.85 -12.64 -18.38
N GLY A 51 4.91 -13.88 -18.86
CA GLY A 51 4.12 -14.31 -20.03
C GLY A 51 2.61 -14.32 -19.77
N MET A 52 2.18 -14.76 -18.58
CA MET A 52 0.77 -14.72 -18.18
C MET A 52 0.26 -13.29 -18.08
N ILE A 53 1.06 -12.41 -17.47
CA ILE A 53 0.73 -10.98 -17.33
C ILE A 53 0.65 -10.32 -18.70
N ALA A 54 1.64 -10.53 -19.58
CA ALA A 54 1.61 -9.99 -20.94
C ALA A 54 0.36 -10.43 -21.70
N LYS A 55 0.03 -11.72 -21.62
CA LYS A 55 -1.17 -12.27 -22.25
C LYS A 55 -2.45 -11.61 -21.71
N LYS A 56 -2.59 -11.47 -20.39
CA LYS A 56 -3.77 -10.85 -19.77
C LYS A 56 -3.86 -9.34 -20.06
N ALA A 57 -2.71 -8.66 -20.14
CA ALA A 57 -2.61 -7.24 -20.51
C ALA A 57 -2.75 -6.96 -22.02
N GLY A 58 -2.92 -7.98 -22.87
CA GLY A 58 -3.00 -7.81 -24.32
C GLY A 58 -1.69 -7.35 -24.97
N LEU A 59 -0.54 -7.64 -24.34
CA LEU A 59 0.79 -7.23 -24.77
C LEU A 59 1.60 -8.40 -25.34
N THR A 60 2.56 -8.06 -26.20
CA THR A 60 3.55 -9.05 -26.65
C THR A 60 4.54 -9.39 -25.55
N LYS A 61 5.19 -10.55 -25.66
CA LYS A 61 6.29 -10.93 -24.77
C LYS A 61 7.38 -9.86 -24.75
N SER A 62 7.81 -9.36 -25.91
CA SER A 62 8.83 -8.30 -26.01
C SER A 62 8.40 -7.00 -25.31
N SER A 63 7.11 -6.66 -25.36
CA SER A 63 6.58 -5.46 -24.71
C SER A 63 6.66 -5.54 -23.19
N ILE A 64 6.39 -6.69 -22.56
CA ILE A 64 6.53 -6.78 -21.10
C ILE A 64 8.00 -6.78 -20.67
N TYR A 65 8.89 -7.41 -21.43
CA TYR A 65 10.34 -7.40 -21.14
C TYR A 65 10.98 -6.02 -21.29
N TYR A 66 10.34 -5.09 -22.01
CA TYR A 66 10.74 -3.69 -22.03
C TYR A 66 10.48 -2.98 -20.68
N HIS A 67 9.44 -3.39 -19.96
CA HIS A 67 9.06 -2.79 -18.67
C HIS A 67 9.68 -3.52 -17.47
N PHE A 68 9.77 -4.84 -17.55
CA PHE A 68 10.27 -5.70 -16.47
C PHE A 68 11.16 -6.79 -17.05
N ALA A 69 12.45 -6.73 -16.76
CA ALA A 69 13.41 -7.73 -17.19
C ALA A 69 13.16 -9.06 -16.47
N THR A 70 12.71 -8.99 -15.21
CA THR A 70 12.46 -10.15 -14.36
C THR A 70 11.09 -10.10 -13.70
N LYS A 71 10.64 -11.27 -13.21
CA LYS A 71 9.41 -11.37 -12.44
C LYS A 71 9.56 -10.64 -11.10
N GLU A 72 10.75 -10.69 -10.52
CA GLU A 72 11.09 -10.09 -9.24
C GLU A 72 10.98 -8.56 -9.29
N GLU A 73 11.40 -7.93 -10.40
CA GLU A 73 11.20 -6.49 -10.62
C GLU A 73 9.72 -6.12 -10.62
N LEU A 74 8.89 -6.91 -11.30
CA LEU A 74 7.44 -6.69 -11.36
C LEU A 74 6.78 -6.92 -10.00
N ILE A 75 7.16 -7.97 -9.26
CA ILE A 75 6.71 -8.20 -7.89
C ILE A 75 7.10 -7.02 -7.01
N SER A 76 8.32 -6.50 -7.15
CA SER A 76 8.79 -5.34 -6.38
C SER A 76 7.99 -4.08 -6.70
N ALA A 77 7.71 -3.81 -7.99
CA ALA A 77 6.89 -2.68 -8.40
C ALA A 77 5.43 -2.81 -7.92
N THR A 78 4.90 -4.04 -7.91
CA THR A 78 3.56 -4.32 -7.38
C THR A 78 3.52 -4.11 -5.87
N PHE A 79 4.56 -4.54 -5.13
CA PHE A 79 4.70 -4.22 -3.72
C PHE A 79 4.71 -2.70 -3.50
N ASP A 80 5.56 -1.96 -4.22
CA ASP A 80 5.67 -0.50 -4.04
C ASP A 80 4.35 0.19 -4.32
N HIS A 81 3.61 -0.27 -5.33
CA HIS A 81 2.27 0.21 -5.60
C HIS A 81 1.35 -0.08 -4.40
N ILE A 82 1.27 -1.34 -3.95
CA ILE A 82 0.41 -1.77 -2.84
C ILE A 82 0.69 -1.01 -1.57
N PHE A 83 1.95 -0.80 -1.21
CA PHE A 83 2.31 -0.22 0.07
C PHE A 83 2.50 1.30 0.04
N ARG A 84 2.36 1.96 -1.13
CA ARG A 84 2.55 3.41 -1.30
C ARG A 84 1.67 4.22 -0.34
N GLU A 85 0.42 3.81 -0.16
CA GLU A 85 -0.59 4.52 0.62
C GLU A 85 -0.63 4.10 2.10
N HIS A 86 0.37 3.34 2.57
CA HIS A 86 0.44 2.82 3.94
C HIS A 86 1.42 3.55 4.84
N GLN A 87 1.80 4.76 4.44
CA GLN A 87 2.55 5.69 5.27
C GLN A 87 1.64 6.34 6.31
N PHE A 88 2.21 6.67 7.46
CA PHE A 88 1.50 7.34 8.54
C PHE A 88 0.82 8.64 8.08
N SER A 89 1.54 9.42 7.27
CA SER A 89 1.11 10.73 6.76
C SER A 89 -0.14 10.66 5.87
N THR A 90 -0.42 9.52 5.24
CA THR A 90 -1.64 9.29 4.46
C THR A 90 -2.89 9.39 5.32
N TYR A 91 -2.80 8.95 6.58
CA TYR A 91 -3.93 8.91 7.52
C TYR A 91 -3.91 10.08 8.50
N PHE A 92 -2.71 10.53 8.88
CA PHE A 92 -2.49 11.54 9.91
C PHE A 92 -1.55 12.62 9.41
N GLN A 93 -2.12 13.67 8.84
CA GLN A 93 -1.41 14.88 8.50
C GLN A 93 -1.26 15.76 9.75
N ILE A 94 -0.22 15.49 10.55
CA ILE A 94 -0.02 16.12 11.89
C ILE A 94 -0.13 17.65 11.86
N HIS A 95 0.29 18.30 10.78
CA HIS A 95 0.23 19.76 10.64
C HIS A 95 -1.21 20.33 10.63
N LEU A 96 -2.23 19.49 10.45
CA LEU A 96 -3.64 19.87 10.51
C LEU A 96 -4.26 19.66 11.91
N ALA A 97 -3.52 19.03 12.82
CA ALA A 97 -3.98 18.84 14.19
C ALA A 97 -3.90 20.18 14.94
N THR A 98 -4.91 20.45 15.76
CA THR A 98 -4.96 21.57 16.70
C THR A 98 -5.48 21.07 18.04
N LYS A 99 -5.35 21.89 19.08
CA LYS A 99 -5.89 21.54 20.41
C LYS A 99 -7.40 21.30 20.38
N ASP A 100 -8.12 22.08 19.58
CA ASP A 100 -9.59 22.05 19.51
C ASP A 100 -10.13 20.88 18.69
N ASN A 101 -9.38 20.39 17.70
CA ASN A 101 -9.83 19.31 16.81
C ASN A 101 -9.20 17.95 17.10
N PHE A 102 -8.31 17.84 18.09
CA PHE A 102 -7.43 16.67 18.25
C PHE A 102 -8.18 15.33 18.37
N GLY A 103 -9.29 15.31 19.10
CA GLY A 103 -10.14 14.12 19.25
C GLY A 103 -10.76 13.69 17.92
N ASP A 104 -11.35 14.63 17.19
CA ASP A 104 -11.93 14.37 15.86
C ASP A 104 -10.84 14.00 14.85
N PHE A 105 -9.67 14.64 14.91
CA PHE A 105 -8.53 14.33 14.07
C PHE A 105 -8.06 12.88 14.27
N LEU A 106 -7.94 12.43 15.52
CA LEU A 106 -7.62 11.05 15.86
C LEU A 106 -8.70 10.08 15.35
N PHE A 107 -9.97 10.41 15.58
CA PHE A 107 -11.09 9.58 15.19
C PHE A 107 -11.18 9.42 13.67
N GLN A 108 -11.12 10.52 12.92
CA GLN A 108 -11.19 10.50 11.46
C GLN A 108 -9.96 9.84 10.83
N GLY A 109 -8.76 10.11 11.35
CA GLY A 109 -7.56 9.42 10.89
C GLY A 109 -7.63 7.91 11.17
N GLY A 110 -8.13 7.52 12.34
CA GLY A 110 -8.37 6.12 12.71
C GLY A 110 -9.41 5.43 11.83
N LEU A 111 -10.56 6.07 11.56
CA LEU A 111 -11.57 5.56 10.62
C LEU A 111 -10.99 5.42 9.21
N ASN A 112 -10.15 6.35 8.79
CA ASN A 112 -9.49 6.30 7.49
C ASN A 112 -8.47 5.17 7.37
N MET A 113 -8.04 4.56 8.48
CA MET A 113 -7.20 3.37 8.48
C MET A 113 -8.01 2.08 8.33
N LEU A 114 -9.32 2.13 8.51
CA LEU A 114 -10.14 0.95 8.31
C LEU A 114 -10.36 0.70 6.82
N PRO A 115 -10.41 -0.58 6.40
CA PRO A 115 -10.81 -0.93 5.04
C PRO A 115 -12.18 -0.34 4.74
N LYS A 116 -12.38 0.16 3.52
CA LYS A 116 -13.74 0.35 3.03
C LYS A 116 -14.33 -1.04 2.79
N GLN A 117 -15.57 -1.26 3.24
CA GLN A 117 -16.29 -2.51 2.98
C GLN A 117 -16.73 -2.54 1.52
N ASP A 118 -15.79 -2.73 0.60
CA ASP A 118 -16.07 -3.03 -0.80
C ASP A 118 -15.75 -4.50 -1.11
N SER A 119 -16.20 -4.95 -2.28
CA SER A 119 -16.03 -6.33 -2.74
C SER A 119 -14.56 -6.76 -2.88
N ASN A 120 -13.62 -5.81 -2.96
CA ASN A 120 -12.23 -6.07 -3.30
C ASN A 120 -11.33 -6.21 -2.07
N HIS A 121 -11.85 -5.91 -0.87
CA HIS A 121 -11.12 -6.06 0.39
C HIS A 121 -10.46 -7.45 0.57
N ARG A 122 -11.20 -8.53 0.27
CA ARG A 122 -10.67 -9.91 0.40
C ARG A 122 -9.52 -10.19 -0.56
N ALA A 123 -9.58 -9.65 -1.77
CA ALA A 123 -8.54 -9.80 -2.78
C ALA A 123 -7.24 -9.14 -2.31
N SER A 124 -7.32 -7.91 -1.81
CA SER A 124 -6.16 -7.19 -1.24
C SER A 124 -5.54 -7.91 -0.05
N LEU A 125 -6.37 -8.48 0.85
CA LEU A 125 -5.87 -9.28 1.98
C LEU A 125 -5.09 -10.51 1.52
N ARG A 126 -5.51 -11.17 0.44
CA ARG A 126 -4.81 -12.33 -0.10
C ARG A 126 -3.43 -11.95 -0.62
N VAL A 127 -3.33 -10.91 -1.43
CA VAL A 127 -2.03 -10.44 -1.96
C VAL A 127 -1.13 -9.92 -0.84
N LEU A 128 -1.68 -9.22 0.14
CA LEU A 128 -0.94 -8.83 1.34
C LEU A 128 -0.36 -10.05 2.04
N ASN A 129 -1.16 -11.11 2.26
CA ASN A 129 -0.69 -12.33 2.89
C ASN A 129 0.49 -12.94 2.13
N GLU A 130 0.43 -12.98 0.81
CA GLU A 130 1.54 -13.44 -0.04
C GLU A 130 2.82 -12.61 0.19
N PHE A 131 2.70 -11.28 0.28
CA PHE A 131 3.86 -10.42 0.57
C PHE A 131 4.39 -10.57 2.00
N MET A 132 3.53 -10.84 2.97
CA MET A 132 3.95 -11.14 4.34
C MET A 132 4.74 -12.46 4.39
N THR A 133 4.23 -13.51 3.73
CA THR A 133 4.95 -14.79 3.61
C THR A 133 6.25 -14.64 2.83
N LEU A 134 6.28 -13.82 1.77
CA LEU A 134 7.52 -13.52 1.04
C LEU A 134 8.55 -12.86 1.96
N ALA A 135 8.14 -11.92 2.80
CA ALA A 135 9.01 -11.24 3.76
C ALA A 135 9.56 -12.15 4.88
N GLU A 136 8.98 -13.33 5.12
CA GLU A 136 9.55 -14.29 6.08
C GLU A 136 10.82 -14.96 5.54
N ARG A 137 10.94 -15.07 4.22
CA ARG A 137 12.04 -15.75 3.53
C ARG A 137 12.96 -14.83 2.73
N ASP A 138 12.58 -13.56 2.54
CA ASP A 138 13.33 -12.57 1.78
C ASP A 138 13.61 -11.31 2.63
N GLU A 139 14.88 -11.07 2.95
CA GLU A 139 15.31 -9.95 3.81
C GLU A 139 15.05 -8.57 3.18
N GLN A 140 15.00 -8.46 1.85
CA GLN A 140 14.68 -7.18 1.20
C GLN A 140 13.21 -6.80 1.47
N TYR A 141 12.29 -7.74 1.30
CA TYR A 141 10.87 -7.50 1.59
C TYR A 141 10.62 -7.35 3.09
N LYS A 142 11.32 -8.11 3.93
CA LYS A 142 11.30 -7.93 5.39
C LYS A 142 11.69 -6.52 5.80
N ALA A 143 12.81 -6.00 5.30
CA ALA A 143 13.25 -4.64 5.59
C ALA A 143 12.23 -3.59 5.12
N ARG A 144 11.64 -3.76 3.93
CA ARG A 144 10.60 -2.86 3.40
C ARG A 144 9.36 -2.84 4.30
N ILE A 145 8.85 -4.02 4.70
CA ILE A 145 7.72 -4.10 5.62
C ILE A 145 8.08 -3.46 6.96
N MET A 146 9.23 -3.80 7.56
CA MET A 146 9.69 -3.20 8.82
C MET A 146 9.79 -1.67 8.75
N ASN A 147 10.21 -1.11 7.62
CA ASN A 147 10.28 0.34 7.42
C ASN A 147 8.88 0.98 7.43
N ILE A 148 7.89 0.36 6.79
CA ILE A 148 6.49 0.80 6.86
C ILE A 148 5.99 0.74 8.31
N GLN A 149 6.32 -0.34 9.05
CA GLN A 149 5.91 -0.43 10.46
C GLN A 149 6.56 0.63 11.34
N ARG A 150 7.85 0.89 11.10
CA ARG A 150 8.61 1.89 11.85
C ARG A 150 8.10 3.30 11.57
N ASP A 151 7.78 3.63 10.32
CA ASP A 151 7.18 4.92 9.96
C ASP A 151 5.89 5.15 10.73
N PHE A 152 5.02 4.14 10.75
CA PHE A 152 3.74 4.20 11.44
C PHE A 152 3.89 4.38 12.95
N ILE A 153 4.75 3.56 13.59
CA ILE A 153 5.01 3.64 15.03
C ILE A 153 5.60 5.01 15.41
N ASN A 154 6.56 5.50 14.63
CA ASN A 154 7.20 6.79 14.89
C ASN A 154 6.23 7.96 14.67
N GLY A 155 5.42 7.90 13.61
CA GLY A 155 4.34 8.85 13.35
C GLY A 155 3.34 8.90 14.50
N PHE A 156 2.84 7.74 14.92
CA PHE A 156 1.88 7.66 16.00
C PHE A 156 2.45 8.16 17.33
N ARG A 157 3.72 7.84 17.62
CA ARG A 157 4.43 8.39 18.78
C ARG A 157 4.46 9.92 18.76
N ARG A 158 4.81 10.53 17.62
CA ARG A 158 4.80 12.00 17.45
C ARG A 158 3.41 12.59 17.69
N LEU A 159 2.38 11.96 17.14
CA LEU A 159 1.00 12.43 17.30
C LEU A 159 0.53 12.37 18.75
N VAL A 160 0.82 11.28 19.47
CA VAL A 160 0.50 11.15 20.90
C VAL A 160 1.29 12.16 21.73
N SER A 161 2.59 12.34 21.46
CA SER A 161 3.42 13.35 22.12
C SER A 161 2.83 14.76 21.99
N LEU A 162 2.32 15.12 20.82
CA LEU A 162 1.65 16.40 20.59
C LEU A 162 0.40 16.56 21.47
N GLY A 163 -0.40 15.50 21.60
CA GLY A 163 -1.55 15.49 22.51
C GLY A 163 -1.17 15.66 23.98
N VAL A 164 -0.02 15.11 24.40
CA VAL A 164 0.53 15.29 25.76
C VAL A 164 0.99 16.74 25.95
N GLU A 165 1.71 17.32 24.99
CA GLU A 165 2.17 18.72 25.03
C GLU A 165 1.00 19.71 25.14
N TRP A 166 -0.12 19.43 24.47
CA TRP A 166 -1.34 20.24 24.57
C TRP A 166 -2.16 19.99 25.84
N GLY A 167 -1.78 19.02 26.66
CA GLY A 167 -2.48 18.63 27.88
C GLY A 167 -3.80 17.90 27.64
N ILE A 168 -4.00 17.33 26.45
CA ILE A 168 -5.20 16.57 26.07
C ILE A 168 -5.05 15.10 26.47
N VAL A 169 -3.84 14.55 26.31
CA VAL A 169 -3.52 13.15 26.61
C VAL A 169 -2.63 13.10 27.85
N PRO A 170 -2.89 12.22 28.83
CA PRO A 170 -1.99 12.06 29.96
C PRO A 170 -0.63 11.51 29.49
N ALA A 171 0.45 11.94 30.14
CA ALA A 171 1.78 11.41 29.85
C ALA A 171 1.81 9.90 30.13
N VAL A 172 2.29 9.11 29.15
CA VAL A 172 2.46 7.67 29.32
C VAL A 172 3.78 7.42 30.08
N PRO A 173 3.77 6.74 31.25
CA PRO A 173 4.99 6.42 31.98
C PRO A 173 5.93 5.55 31.13
N ARG A 174 7.24 5.87 31.14
CA ARG A 174 8.26 5.15 30.33
C ARG A 174 8.47 3.68 30.72
N HIS A 175 7.85 3.20 31.80
CA HIS A 175 8.05 1.87 32.37
C HIS A 175 6.81 0.95 32.26
N ALA A 176 5.84 1.28 31.40
CA ALA A 176 4.59 0.53 31.31
C ALA A 176 4.63 -0.71 30.39
N TYR A 177 5.79 -1.10 29.85
CA TYR A 177 5.95 -2.30 29.01
C TYR A 177 7.30 -2.98 29.25
#